data_AF-A0A6P1E8X9-F1
#
_entry.id   AF-A0A6P1E8X9-F1
#
_cell.length_a   1.000
_cell.length_b   1.000
_cell.length_c   1.000
_cell.angle_alpha   90.00
_cell.angle_beta   90.00
_cell.angle_gamma   90.00
#
_symmetry.space_group_name_H-M   'P 1'
#
loop_
_entity.id
_entity.type
_entity.pdbx_description
1 polymer ?
#
loop_
_entity_poly.entity_id
_entity_poly.type
_entity_poly.pdbx_seq_one_letter_code
_entity_poly.pdbx_strand_id
1 'polypeptide(L)' 'MIKSFRCKATAKLFAGQSPRPFRAFQSVAERKLTQLHAAVTLDFLRSPPGNRLEALSGDRAGQHSIRINAQWRLCFV' A
#
# COMPACT_ATOMS: atom_id res chain seq x y z
N MET A 1 -10.67 0.56 -3.82
CA MET A 1 -11.30 -0.06 -2.61
C MET A 1 -10.60 -1.35 -2.24
N ILE A 2 -10.09 -1.46 -1.01
CA ILE A 2 -9.43 -2.69 -0.53
C ILE A 2 -10.48 -3.73 -0.14
N LYS A 3 -10.33 -4.97 -0.64
CA LYS A 3 -11.25 -6.09 -0.39
C LYS A 3 -10.72 -7.10 0.62
N SER A 4 -9.41 -7.32 0.65
CA SER A 4 -8.78 -8.31 1.52
C SER A 4 -7.34 -7.93 1.83
N PHE A 5 -6.76 -8.60 2.84
CA PHE A 5 -5.38 -8.39 3.26
C PHE A 5 -4.66 -9.73 3.42
N ARG A 6 -3.56 -9.92 2.69
CA ARG A 6 -2.63 -11.04 2.95
C ARG A 6 -1.85 -10.85 4.24
N CYS A 7 -1.46 -9.61 4.55
CA CYS A 7 -0.66 -9.27 5.72
C CYS A 7 -1.58 -8.90 6.91
N LYS A 8 -1.57 -9.73 7.96
CA LYS A 8 -2.36 -9.50 9.18
C LYS A 8 -2.02 -8.17 9.87
N ALA A 9 -0.75 -7.78 9.88
CA ALA A 9 -0.35 -6.49 10.45
C ALA A 9 -0.92 -5.31 9.64
N THR A 10 -0.97 -5.43 8.31
CA THR A 10 -1.54 -4.38 7.45
C THR A 10 -3.04 -4.24 7.66
N ALA A 11 -3.76 -5.36 7.85
CA ALA A 11 -5.17 -5.34 8.22
C ALA A 11 -5.40 -4.62 9.56
N LYS A 12 -4.58 -4.90 10.57
CA LYS A 12 -4.64 -4.21 11.87
C LYS A 12 -4.38 -2.71 11.73
N LEU A 13 -3.38 -2.34 10.94
CA LEU A 13 -3.09 -0.93 10.66
C LEU A 13 -4.28 -0.24 10.01
N PHE A 14 -4.88 -0.86 8.99
CA PHE A 14 -6.05 -0.31 8.31
C PHE A 14 -7.28 -0.18 9.24
N ALA A 15 -7.38 -1.04 10.26
CA ALA A 15 -8.40 -0.96 11.30
C ALA A 15 -8.10 0.10 12.39
N GLY A 16 -7.09 0.95 12.20
CA GLY A 16 -6.73 2.03 13.15
C GLY A 16 -5.85 1.59 14.32
N GLN A 17 -5.26 0.39 14.27
CA GLN A 17 -4.32 -0.06 15.29
C GLN A 17 -2.88 0.32 14.92
N SER A 18 -1.98 0.30 15.91
CA SER A 18 -0.56 0.66 15.74
C SER A 18 0.39 -0.56 15.86
N PRO A 19 0.41 -1.47 14.88
CA PRO A 19 1.23 -2.68 14.93
C PRO A 19 2.72 -2.33 14.98
N ARG A 20 3.45 -3.00 15.88
CA ARG A 20 4.88 -2.72 16.16
C ARG A 20 5.77 -2.60 14.92
N PRO A 21 5.65 -3.46 13.87
CA PRO A 21 6.51 -3.37 12.70
C PRO A 21 6.39 -2.08 11.89
N PHE A 22 5.26 -1.36 12.00
CA PHE A 22 4.98 -0.21 11.14
C PHE A 22 5.09 1.13 11.86
N ARG A 23 5.31 1.15 13.18
CA ARG A 23 5.34 2.37 13.99
C ARG A 23 6.28 3.45 13.42
N ALA A 24 7.44 3.04 12.92
CA ALA A 24 8.44 3.96 12.35
C ALA A 24 7.96 4.72 11.11
N PHE A 25 6.96 4.21 10.39
CA PHE A 25 6.44 4.80 9.15
C PHE A 25 4.91 4.79 9.09
N GLN A 26 4.26 4.75 10.26
CA GLN A 26 2.84 4.46 10.40
C GLN A 26 1.97 5.46 9.64
N SER A 27 2.21 6.76 9.85
CA SER A 27 1.47 7.84 9.21
C SER A 27 1.51 7.77 7.68
N VAL A 28 2.66 7.41 7.11
CA VAL A 28 2.81 7.26 5.66
C VAL A 28 2.09 6.00 5.18
N ALA A 29 2.21 4.89 5.89
CA ALA A 29 1.52 3.65 5.54
C ALA A 29 -0.01 3.81 5.58
N GLU A 30 -0.55 4.45 6.62
CA GLU A 30 -1.99 4.76 6.74
C GLU A 30 -2.47 5.61 5.58
N ARG A 31 -1.78 6.72 5.28
CA ARG A 31 -2.12 7.59 4.15
C ARG A 31 -2.14 6.83 2.82
N LYS A 32 -1.17 5.95 2.59
CA LYS A 32 -1.07 5.16 1.35
C LYS A 32 -2.17 4.10 1.28
N LEU A 33 -2.53 3.47 2.40
CA LEU A 33 -3.66 2.55 2.49
C LEU A 33 -4.99 3.26 2.22
N THR A 34 -5.19 4.46 2.76
CA THR A 34 -6.38 5.29 2.49
C THR A 34 -6.48 5.64 1.01
N GLN A 35 -5.37 6.04 0.37
CA GLN A 35 -5.33 6.30 -1.08
C GLN A 35 -5.68 5.04 -1.89
N LEU A 36 -5.08 3.89 -1.56
CA LEU A 36 -5.38 2.61 -2.20
C LEU A 36 -6.86 2.21 -2.01
N HIS A 37 -7.42 2.49 -0.83
CA HIS A 37 -8.81 2.23 -0.57
C HIS A 37 -9.74 3.15 -1.36
N ALA A 38 -9.40 4.44 -1.50
CA ALA A 38 -10.17 5.40 -2.27
C ALA A 38 -10.02 5.25 -3.80
N ALA A 39 -8.95 4.61 -4.28
CA ALA A 39 -8.69 4.45 -5.69
C ALA A 39 -9.82 3.68 -6.41
N VAL A 40 -10.36 4.32 -7.45
CA VAL A 40 -11.35 3.75 -8.38
C VAL A 40 -10.66 3.11 -9.58
N THR A 41 -9.55 3.70 -10.02
CA THR A 41 -8.72 3.21 -11.12
C THR A 41 -7.28 3.06 -10.68
N LEU A 42 -6.51 2.24 -11.40
CA LEU A 42 -5.07 2.09 -11.14
C LEU A 42 -4.32 3.41 -11.38
N ASP A 43 -4.71 4.16 -12.40
CA ASP A 43 -4.08 5.45 -12.74
C ASP A 43 -4.26 6.52 -11.67
N PHE A 44 -5.33 6.45 -10.86
CA PHE A 44 -5.48 7.31 -9.68
C PHE A 44 -4.26 7.25 -8.77
N LEU A 45 -3.63 6.07 -8.65
CA LEU A 45 -2.46 5.87 -7.80
C LEU A 45 -1.16 6.39 -8.40
N ARG A 46 -1.14 6.89 -9.64
CA ARG A 46 0.00 7.64 -10.18
C ARG A 46 0.14 9.02 -9.52
N SER A 47 -0.95 9.56 -8.98
CA SER A 47 -0.96 10.78 -8.19
C SER A 47 -1.12 10.47 -6.69
N PRO A 48 -0.30 11.04 -5.80
CA PRO A 48 0.83 11.93 -6.07
C PRO A 48 2.05 11.18 -6.65
N PRO A 49 2.98 11.87 -7.37
CA PRO A 49 4.15 11.25 -8.00
C PRO A 49 5.01 10.39 -7.05
N GLY A 50 5.03 10.72 -5.75
CA GLY A 50 5.71 9.96 -4.72
C GLY A 50 5.14 8.56 -4.46
N ASN A 51 3.99 8.19 -5.06
CA ASN A 51 3.49 6.82 -5.05
C ASN A 51 4.40 5.88 -5.81
N ARG A 52 5.06 6.35 -6.89
CA ARG A 52 5.92 5.53 -7.75
C ARG A 52 5.24 4.20 -8.06
N LEU A 53 4.03 4.29 -8.63
CA LEU A 53 3.25 3.12 -9.00
C LEU A 53 4.07 2.25 -9.95
N GLU A 54 4.25 0.99 -9.58
CA GLU A 54 5.13 0.05 -10.26
C GLU A 54 4.36 -1.26 -10.51
N ALA A 55 4.32 -1.72 -11.76
CA ALA A 55 3.88 -3.07 -12.08
C ALA A 55 5.02 -4.04 -11.77
N LEU A 56 4.73 -5.09 -11.00
CA LEU A 56 5.72 -6.07 -10.59
C LEU A 56 5.90 -7.16 -11.66
N SER A 57 7.09 -7.76 -11.70
CA SER A 57 7.47 -8.77 -12.68
C SER A 57 7.83 -10.12 -12.03
N GLY A 58 8.12 -11.14 -12.86
CA GLY A 58 8.45 -12.50 -12.41
C GLY A 58 7.25 -13.20 -11.74
N ASP A 59 7.50 -13.89 -10.62
CA ASP A 59 6.47 -14.61 -9.84
C ASP A 59 5.38 -13.70 -9.26
N ARG A 60 5.55 -12.38 -9.41
CA ARG A 60 4.62 -11.35 -8.96
C ARG A 60 3.96 -10.60 -10.11
N ALA A 61 4.09 -11.11 -11.34
CA ALA A 61 3.39 -10.57 -12.50
C ALA A 61 1.88 -10.46 -12.22
N GLY A 62 1.29 -9.34 -12.65
CA GLY A 62 -0.11 -9.00 -12.35
C GLY A 62 -0.33 -8.30 -11.01
N GLN A 63 0.70 -8.18 -10.16
CA GLN A 63 0.66 -7.33 -8.96
C GLN A 63 1.21 -5.94 -9.26
N HIS A 64 0.76 -4.98 -8.47
CA HIS A 64 1.23 -3.60 -8.45
C HIS A 64 1.81 -3.26 -7.09
N SER A 65 2.63 -2.21 -7.04
CA SER A 65 3.09 -1.65 -5.79
C SER A 65 3.12 -0.13 -5.78
N ILE A 66 2.93 0.45 -4.59
CA ILE A 66 3.18 1.87 -4.32
C ILE A 66 4.18 1.99 -3.16
N ARG A 67 5.05 2.98 -3.25
CA ARG A 67 6.15 3.18 -2.30
C ARG A 67 5.67 3.88 -1.03
N ILE A 68 6.09 3.35 0.12
CA ILE A 68 5.98 4.00 1.43
C ILE A 68 7.27 4.81 1.68
N ASN A 69 8.43 4.17 1.59
CA ASN A 69 9.75 4.79 1.73
C ASN A 69 10.82 3.98 0.98
N ALA A 70 12.11 4.17 1.27
CA ALA A 70 13.20 3.46 0.59
C ALA A 70 13.15 1.93 0.76
N GLN A 71 12.63 1.45 1.89
CA GLN A 71 12.61 0.02 2.25
C GLN A 71 11.24 -0.63 2.00
N TRP A 72 10.15 0.11 2.23
CA TRP A 72 8.80 -0.46 2.31
C TRP A 72 7.92 -0.06 1.12
N ARG A 73 7.11 -1.03 0.67
CA ARG A 73 6.11 -0.88 -0.41
C ARG A 73 4.81 -1.55 0.01
N LEU A 74 3.68 -0.97 -0.38
CA LEU A 74 2.39 -1.68 -0.40
C LEU A 74 2.28 -2.41 -1.72
N CYS A 75 1.93 -3.70 -1.68
CA CYS A 75 1.74 -4.51 -2.87
C CYS A 75 0.30 -5.03 -2.92
N PHE A 76 -0.32 -5.01 -4.09
CA PHE A 76 -1.73 -5.37 -4.30
C PHE A 76 -1.96 -5.94 -5.70
N VAL A 77 -3.11 -6.57 -5.91
CA VAL A 77 -3.62 -7.02 -7.22
C VAL A 77 -4.78 -6.14 -7.63
#